data_AF-A0A8K0BTT4-F1
#
_entry.id   AF-A0A8K0BTT4-F1
#
_cell.length_a   1.000
_cell.length_b   1.000
_cell.length_c   1.000
_cell.angle_alpha   90.00
_cell.angle_beta   90.00
_cell.angle_gamma   90.00
#
_symmetry.space_group_name_H-M   'P 1'
#
loop_
_entity.id
_entity.type
_entity.pdbx_description
1 polymer ?
#
loop_
_entity_poly.entity_id
_entity_poly.type
_entity_poly.pdbx_seq_one_letter_code
_entity_poly.pdbx_strand_id
1 'polypeptide(L)'
;KRTLLPLRRAEVSTVIFPCRLTVQPPEMQSMVLELLECIPPLLLLLLACGLDHVLFTMLSIIQQHSFVQYSFHSSHHLAVQVTGTSLMARLLRSTIGALNTSSDTQLETSNFACLPQPQGMTRQQYVGSCLPLAVLALLCLAQVYTYRLRRAIAAFYFPKREKSRVLYLYNKLLRQRQSFVHRQRKRITRRAQQHPGLGTSLLEWCCRRWPRLRRWTRRSCTVCGAPETPRDRVCPAPACSALYCRPCW
;
A
#
# COMPACT_ATOMS: atom_id res chain seq x y z
N LYS A 1 5.79 31.41 39.01
CA LYS A 1 6.45 30.23 38.39
C LYS A 1 5.88 30.03 36.98
N ARG A 2 6.71 29.90 35.93
CA ARG A 2 6.21 29.60 34.57
C ARG A 2 6.11 28.08 34.41
N THR A 3 4.90 27.55 34.28
CA THR A 3 4.66 26.12 34.06
C THR A 3 4.51 25.83 32.57
N LEU A 4 5.10 24.72 32.11
CA LEU A 4 5.01 24.30 30.71
C LEU A 4 3.66 23.61 30.42
N LEU A 5 3.05 22.98 31.41
CA LEU A 5 1.74 22.36 31.27
C LEU A 5 0.62 23.37 31.61
N PRO A 6 -0.53 23.34 30.90
CA PRO A 6 -0.88 22.44 29.80
C PRO A 6 -0.22 22.79 28.44
N LEU A 7 0.02 21.78 27.60
CA LEU A 7 0.52 21.96 26.23
C LEU A 7 -0.58 22.56 25.33
N ARG A 8 -0.23 23.55 24.49
CA ARG A 8 -1.18 24.12 23.51
C ARG A 8 -1.37 23.13 22.37
N ARG A 9 -2.54 23.13 21.69
CA ARG A 9 -2.83 22.20 20.57
C ARG A 9 -1.74 22.19 19.48
N ALA A 10 -1.18 23.36 19.15
CA ALA A 10 -0.10 23.49 18.17
C ALA A 10 1.26 22.94 18.65
N GLU A 11 1.44 22.74 19.96
CA GLU A 11 2.65 22.16 20.56
C GLU A 11 2.52 20.65 20.76
N VAL A 12 1.29 20.13 20.86
CA VAL A 12 1.04 18.69 21.04
C VAL A 12 1.54 17.90 19.83
N SER A 13 1.39 18.43 18.61
CA SER A 13 1.82 17.74 17.39
C SER A 13 3.34 17.61 17.26
N THR A 14 4.12 18.47 17.94
CA THR A 14 5.60 18.49 17.84
C THR A 14 6.31 17.70 18.95
N VAL A 15 5.60 17.30 20.00
CA VAL A 15 6.18 16.61 21.16
C VAL A 15 5.84 15.13 21.12
N ILE A 16 6.85 14.27 20.94
CA ILE A 16 6.69 12.80 20.92
C ILE A 16 6.46 12.29 22.35
N PHE A 17 5.30 11.69 22.59
CA PHE A 17 4.98 11.06 23.88
C PHE A 17 5.37 9.57 23.86
N PRO A 18 6.33 9.13 24.71
CA PRO A 18 6.82 7.75 24.68
C PRO A 18 5.72 6.70 24.96
N CYS A 19 4.75 7.03 25.82
CA CYS A 19 3.77 6.07 26.34
C CYS A 19 2.41 6.10 25.63
N ARG A 20 2.22 6.95 24.61
CA ARG A 20 0.95 7.01 23.87
C ARG A 20 1.04 6.18 22.60
N LEU A 21 0.16 5.19 22.41
CA LEU A 21 0.13 4.36 21.19
C LEU A 21 -0.21 5.13 19.90
N THR A 22 -0.67 6.38 20.00
CA THR A 22 -0.99 7.19 18.82
C THR A 22 0.28 7.53 18.03
N VAL A 23 0.31 7.13 16.76
CA VAL A 23 1.38 7.47 15.82
C VAL A 23 1.35 8.98 15.55
N GLN A 24 2.48 9.63 15.74
CA GLN A 24 2.58 11.09 15.62
C GLN A 24 2.99 11.46 14.18
N PRO A 25 2.59 12.62 13.62
CA PRO A 25 2.95 13.06 12.27
C PRO A 25 4.42 12.87 11.84
N PRO A 26 5.45 13.18 12.66
CA PRO A 26 6.83 12.93 12.25
C PRO A 26 7.15 11.43 12.13
N GLU A 27 6.53 10.57 12.94
CA GLU A 27 6.70 9.11 12.87
C GLU A 27 5.98 8.54 11.66
N MET A 28 4.82 9.11 11.27
CA MET A 28 4.14 8.74 10.04
C MET A 28 4.98 9.03 8.79
N GLN A 29 5.71 10.14 8.76
CA GLN A 29 6.57 10.45 7.59
C GLN A 29 7.66 9.40 7.41
N SER A 30 8.34 9.00 8.49
CA SER A 30 9.32 7.91 8.44
C SER A 30 8.66 6.59 8.04
N MET A 31 7.50 6.26 8.61
CA MET A 31 6.77 5.03 8.27
C MET A 31 6.35 4.98 6.79
N VAL A 32 5.90 6.10 6.23
CA VAL A 32 5.51 6.19 4.81
C VAL A 32 6.71 6.02 3.89
N LEU A 33 7.87 6.56 4.25
CA LEU A 33 9.10 6.40 3.48
C LEU A 33 9.54 4.93 3.42
N GLU A 34 9.57 4.25 4.57
CA GLU A 34 9.94 2.82 4.67
C GLU A 34 8.92 1.93 3.93
N LEU A 35 7.63 2.26 4.00
CA LEU A 35 6.59 1.54 3.27
C LEU A 35 6.70 1.75 1.76
N LEU A 36 7.13 2.95 1.33
CA LEU A 36 7.38 3.25 -0.09
C LEU A 36 8.50 2.38 -0.66
N GLU A 37 9.53 2.09 0.13
CA GLU A 37 10.61 1.15 -0.24
C GLU A 37 10.13 -0.30 -0.37
N CYS A 38 9.00 -0.67 0.25
CA CYS A 38 8.38 -1.99 0.09
C CYS A 38 7.55 -2.13 -1.20
N ILE A 39 7.26 -1.04 -1.92
CA ILE A 39 6.43 -1.08 -3.13
C ILE A 39 7.13 -1.79 -4.31
N PRO A 40 8.40 -1.51 -4.64
CA PRO A 40 9.10 -2.19 -5.74
C PRO A 40 9.10 -3.73 -5.66
N PRO A 41 9.44 -4.37 -4.52
CA PRO A 41 9.44 -5.83 -4.46
C PRO A 41 8.02 -6.41 -4.50
N LEU A 42 7.01 -5.69 -3.99
CA LEU A 42 5.61 -6.08 -4.12
C LEU A 42 5.14 -6.02 -5.58
N LEU A 43 5.48 -4.95 -6.30
CA LEU A 43 5.16 -4.82 -7.72
C LEU A 43 5.84 -5.91 -8.55
N LEU A 44 7.12 -6.19 -8.28
CA LEU A 44 7.86 -7.26 -8.95
C LEU A 44 7.22 -8.63 -8.73
N LEU A 45 6.79 -8.92 -7.50
CA LEU A 45 6.09 -10.17 -7.19
C LEU A 45 4.78 -10.26 -7.98
N LEU A 46 3.95 -9.20 -7.97
CA LEU A 46 2.68 -9.18 -8.70
C LEU A 46 2.91 -9.39 -10.22
N LEU A 47 3.93 -8.76 -10.78
CA LEU A 47 4.31 -8.93 -12.18
C LEU A 47 4.73 -10.38 -12.47
N ALA A 48 5.57 -10.97 -11.62
CA ALA A 48 6.02 -12.36 -11.77
C ALA A 48 4.86 -13.35 -11.66
N CYS A 49 3.95 -13.17 -10.71
CA CYS A 49 2.75 -13.99 -10.57
C CYS A 49 1.82 -13.84 -11.78
N GLY A 50 1.66 -12.62 -12.31
CA GLY A 50 0.89 -12.37 -13.52
C GLY A 50 1.50 -13.08 -14.73
N LEU A 51 2.82 -13.01 -14.89
CA LEU A 51 3.54 -13.68 -15.97
C LEU A 51 3.40 -15.20 -15.89
N ASP A 52 3.57 -15.80 -14.70
CA ASP A 52 3.37 -17.24 -14.47
C ASP A 52 1.96 -17.67 -14.87
N HIS A 53 0.93 -16.89 -14.50
CA HIS A 53 -0.45 -17.18 -14.88
C HIS A 53 -0.68 -17.10 -16.40
N VAL A 54 -0.12 -16.09 -17.06
CA VAL A 54 -0.20 -15.95 -18.52
C VAL A 54 0.52 -17.10 -19.23
N LEU A 55 1.71 -17.48 -18.75
CA LEU A 55 2.46 -18.62 -19.32
C LEU A 55 1.69 -19.93 -19.14
N PHE A 56 1.15 -20.18 -17.95
CA PHE A 56 0.35 -21.38 -17.67
C PHE A 56 -0.89 -21.46 -18.58
N THR A 57 -1.62 -20.35 -18.71
CA THR A 57 -2.81 -20.29 -19.57
C THR A 57 -2.45 -20.51 -21.04
N MET A 58 -1.41 -19.84 -21.55
CA MET A 58 -0.95 -20.03 -22.93
C MET A 58 -0.51 -21.47 -23.20
N LEU A 59 0.29 -22.07 -22.32
CA LEU A 59 0.73 -23.46 -22.47
C LEU A 59 -0.45 -24.44 -22.41
N SER A 60 -1.46 -24.19 -21.57
CA SER A 60 -2.66 -25.02 -21.49
C SER A 60 -3.53 -24.92 -22.76
N ILE A 61 -3.66 -23.73 -23.35
CA ILE A 61 -4.38 -23.51 -24.60
C ILE A 61 -3.65 -24.21 -25.75
N ILE A 62 -2.32 -24.09 -25.80
CA ILE A 62 -1.49 -24.81 -26.78
C ILE A 62 -1.69 -26.31 -26.64
N GLN A 63 -1.66 -26.84 -25.41
CA GLN A 63 -1.87 -28.26 -25.15
C GLN A 63 -3.23 -28.74 -25.67
N GLN A 64 -4.30 -27.97 -25.45
CA GLN A 64 -5.66 -28.33 -25.91
C GLN A 64 -5.81 -28.29 -27.44
N HIS A 65 -5.20 -27.31 -28.11
CA HIS A 65 -5.36 -27.14 -29.56
C HIS A 65 -4.33 -27.88 -30.41
N SER A 66 -3.19 -28.29 -29.83
CA SER A 66 -2.13 -29.04 -30.54
C SER A 66 -2.22 -30.56 -30.35
N PHE A 67 -3.17 -31.04 -29.54
CA PHE A 67 -3.39 -32.47 -29.38
C PHE A 67 -3.97 -33.05 -30.69
N VAL A 68 -3.14 -33.83 -31.39
CA VAL A 68 -3.55 -34.56 -32.59
C VAL A 68 -3.26 -36.06 -32.39
N GLN A 69 -4.28 -36.87 -32.61
CA GLN A 69 -4.22 -38.33 -32.58
C GLN A 69 -4.55 -38.84 -33.98
N TYR A 70 -3.57 -39.45 -34.65
CA TYR A 70 -3.74 -40.04 -35.98
C TYR A 70 -3.83 -41.57 -35.83
N SER A 71 -5.01 -42.12 -36.14
CA SER A 71 -5.24 -43.55 -36.29
C SER A 71 -5.19 -43.91 -37.78
N PHE A 72 -4.05 -44.43 -38.26
CA PHE A 72 -3.95 -44.94 -39.63
C PHE A 72 -4.36 -46.41 -39.65
N HIS A 73 -5.53 -46.69 -40.24
CA HIS A 73 -5.97 -48.03 -40.58
C HIS A 73 -5.76 -48.26 -42.09
N SER A 74 -4.82 -49.14 -42.45
CA SER A 74 -4.63 -49.56 -43.84
C SER A 74 -4.92 -51.05 -43.97
N SER A 75 -6.02 -51.39 -44.65
CA SER A 75 -6.41 -52.76 -44.97
C SER A 75 -6.17 -53.05 -46.45
N HIS A 76 -5.04 -53.70 -46.78
CA HIS A 76 -4.74 -54.14 -48.14
C HIS A 76 -5.16 -55.60 -48.35
N HIS A 77 -6.29 -55.82 -49.04
CA HIS A 77 -6.75 -57.15 -49.44
C HIS A 77 -6.28 -57.47 -50.86
N LEU A 78 -5.11 -58.10 -51.00
CA LEU A 78 -4.62 -58.60 -52.28
C LEU A 78 -4.99 -60.09 -52.43
N ALA A 79 -6.09 -60.36 -53.13
CA ALA A 79 -6.48 -61.71 -53.53
C ALA A 79 -6.05 -61.97 -54.98
N VAL A 80 -5.01 -62.78 -55.18
CA VAL A 80 -4.49 -63.11 -56.52
C VAL A 80 -4.94 -64.53 -56.89
N GLN A 81 -5.87 -64.64 -57.84
CA GLN A 81 -6.38 -65.91 -58.33
C GLN A 81 -5.69 -66.32 -59.64
N VAL A 82 -4.84 -67.35 -59.58
CA VAL A 82 -4.17 -67.91 -60.77
C VAL A 82 -5.07 -68.99 -61.39
N THR A 83 -5.45 -68.87 -62.66
CA THR A 83 -6.21 -69.88 -63.42
C THR A 83 -5.31 -70.59 -64.44
N GLY A 84 -5.44 -71.92 -64.57
CA GLY A 84 -4.62 -72.75 -65.47
C GLY A 84 -3.97 -73.97 -64.79
N THR A 85 -3.76 -75.03 -65.58
CA THR A 85 -3.20 -76.34 -65.16
C THR A 85 -1.74 -76.56 -65.55
N SER A 86 -1.09 -75.56 -66.16
CA SER A 86 0.32 -75.65 -66.58
C SER A 86 1.29 -75.72 -65.39
N LEU A 87 2.49 -76.26 -65.63
CA LEU A 87 3.56 -76.36 -64.63
C LEU A 87 3.92 -74.99 -64.02
N MET A 88 3.95 -73.93 -64.84
CA MET A 88 4.14 -72.54 -64.39
C MET A 88 3.00 -72.03 -63.51
N ALA A 89 1.74 -72.37 -63.82
CA ALA A 89 0.59 -72.00 -62.99
C ALA A 89 0.63 -72.69 -61.61
N ARG A 90 1.16 -73.91 -61.52
CA ARG A 90 1.38 -74.60 -60.23
C ARG A 90 2.48 -73.93 -59.41
N LEU A 91 3.60 -73.55 -60.04
CA LEU A 91 4.68 -72.83 -59.35
C LEU A 91 4.21 -71.48 -58.83
N LEU A 92 3.53 -70.67 -59.66
CA LEU A 92 2.98 -69.38 -59.26
C LEU A 92 1.93 -69.51 -58.14
N ARG A 93 1.08 -70.54 -58.18
CA ARG A 93 0.10 -70.77 -57.10
C ARG A 93 0.78 -71.18 -55.79
N SER A 94 1.90 -71.92 -55.86
CA SER A 94 2.69 -72.31 -54.69
C SER A 94 3.49 -71.15 -54.10
N THR A 95 4.00 -70.22 -54.91
CA THR A 95 4.78 -69.07 -54.43
C THR A 95 3.90 -67.92 -53.96
N ILE A 96 2.77 -67.69 -54.64
CA ILE A 96 1.82 -66.61 -54.32
C ILE A 96 0.86 -67.01 -53.19
N GLY A 97 0.60 -68.31 -53.00
CA GLY A 97 -0.17 -68.80 -51.85
C GLY A 97 0.47 -68.45 -50.49
N ALA A 98 1.79 -68.30 -50.44
CA ALA A 98 2.52 -67.83 -49.27
C ALA A 98 2.44 -66.29 -49.06
N LEU A 99 2.03 -65.55 -50.09
CA LEU A 99 1.86 -64.09 -50.08
C LEU A 99 0.39 -63.66 -49.92
N ASN A 100 -0.54 -64.62 -49.80
CA ASN A 100 -1.94 -64.37 -49.49
C ASN A 100 -2.10 -64.02 -48.00
N THR A 101 -1.45 -62.95 -47.58
CA THR A 101 -1.45 -62.47 -46.20
C THR A 101 -2.21 -61.16 -46.16
N SER A 102 -3.41 -61.17 -45.58
CA SER A 102 -4.11 -59.95 -45.19
C SER A 102 -3.35 -59.33 -44.01
N SER A 103 -2.50 -58.34 -44.27
CA SER A 103 -1.85 -57.57 -43.22
C SER A 103 -2.77 -56.42 -42.79
N ASP A 104 -3.40 -56.54 -41.62
CA ASP A 104 -4.05 -55.42 -40.94
C ASP A 104 -2.97 -54.71 -40.11
N THR A 105 -2.49 -53.57 -40.58
CA THR A 105 -1.53 -52.74 -39.84
C THR A 105 -2.28 -51.57 -39.24
N GLN A 106 -2.53 -51.64 -37.93
CA GLN A 106 -3.09 -50.56 -37.14
C GLN A 106 -1.94 -49.74 -36.55
N LEU A 107 -1.71 -48.55 -37.11
CA LEU A 107 -0.69 -47.64 -36.60
C LEU A 107 -1.39 -46.49 -35.85
N GLU A 108 -1.40 -46.58 -34.52
CA GLU A 108 -1.83 -45.48 -33.66
C GLU A 108 -0.63 -44.62 -33.29
N THR A 109 -0.62 -43.37 -33.76
CA THR A 109 0.44 -42.39 -33.41
C THR A 109 -0.17 -41.19 -32.70
N SER A 110 0.37 -40.84 -31.53
CA SER A 110 -0.08 -39.71 -30.72
C SER A 110 1.05 -38.71 -30.53
N ASN A 111 0.76 -37.41 -30.61
CA ASN A 111 1.75 -36.35 -30.36
C ASN A 111 1.95 -36.07 -28.86
N PHE A 112 1.31 -36.83 -27.95
CA PHE A 112 1.26 -36.53 -26.51
C PHE A 112 2.63 -36.30 -25.85
N ALA A 113 3.66 -37.04 -26.27
CA ALA A 113 5.02 -36.90 -25.75
C ALA A 113 5.70 -35.56 -26.12
N CYS A 114 5.21 -34.89 -27.17
CA CYS A 114 5.76 -33.63 -27.67
C CYS A 114 4.98 -32.40 -27.17
N LEU A 115 3.84 -32.59 -26.45
CA LEU A 115 3.04 -31.49 -25.94
C LEU A 115 3.69 -30.87 -24.69
N PRO A 116 3.73 -29.53 -24.57
CA PRO A 116 4.21 -28.90 -23.36
C PRO A 116 3.29 -29.27 -22.18
N GLN A 117 3.87 -29.70 -21.07
CA GLN A 117 3.14 -29.94 -19.82
C GLN A 117 3.08 -28.62 -19.02
N PRO A 118 1.90 -27.98 -18.89
CA PRO A 118 1.78 -26.75 -18.12
C PRO A 118 1.96 -27.05 -16.63
N GLN A 119 3.12 -26.71 -16.09
CA GLN A 119 3.38 -26.75 -14.64
C GLN A 119 3.28 -25.33 -14.09
N GLY A 120 2.16 -25.02 -13.43
CA GLY A 120 2.01 -23.78 -12.68
C GLY A 120 2.63 -23.89 -11.29
N MET A 121 2.95 -22.76 -10.67
CA MET A 121 3.39 -22.76 -9.27
C MET A 121 2.30 -23.34 -8.35
N THR A 122 2.72 -24.23 -7.45
CA THR A 122 1.84 -24.80 -6.42
C THR A 122 1.43 -23.72 -5.41
N ARG A 123 0.27 -23.89 -4.77
CA ARG A 123 -0.23 -22.97 -3.74
C ARG A 123 0.78 -22.74 -2.60
N GLN A 124 1.58 -23.75 -2.26
CA GLN A 124 2.63 -23.64 -1.25
C GLN A 124 3.78 -22.73 -1.70
N GLN A 125 4.18 -22.79 -2.97
CA GLN A 125 5.22 -21.91 -3.53
C GLN A 125 4.77 -20.45 -3.58
N TYR A 126 3.50 -20.19 -3.92
CA TYR A 126 2.91 -18.85 -3.83
C TYR A 126 2.95 -18.31 -2.39
N VAL A 127 2.53 -19.12 -1.42
CA VAL A 127 2.56 -18.73 0.01
C VAL A 127 4.00 -18.47 0.47
N GLY A 128 4.95 -19.33 0.08
CA GLY A 128 6.37 -19.18 0.39
C GLY A 128 6.98 -17.87 -0.14
N SER A 129 6.57 -17.43 -1.33
CA SER A 129 7.03 -16.17 -1.93
C SER A 129 6.36 -14.93 -1.31
N CYS A 130 5.08 -15.01 -0.92
CA CYS A 130 4.34 -13.90 -0.33
C CYS A 130 4.68 -13.67 1.16
N LEU A 131 4.95 -14.74 1.91
CA LEU A 131 5.26 -14.71 3.34
C LEU A 131 6.38 -13.72 3.72
N PRO A 132 7.57 -13.73 3.09
CA PRO A 132 8.65 -12.82 3.47
C PRO A 132 8.29 -11.35 3.25
N LEU A 133 7.50 -11.02 2.23
CA LEU A 133 7.02 -9.65 1.99
C LEU A 133 6.01 -9.21 3.04
N ALA A 134 5.09 -10.10 3.44
CA ALA A 134 4.15 -9.82 4.52
C ALA A 134 4.89 -9.60 5.85
N VAL A 135 5.91 -10.42 6.13
CA VAL A 135 6.77 -10.25 7.32
C VAL A 135 7.54 -8.93 7.25
N LEU A 136 8.12 -8.58 6.10
CA LEU A 136 8.82 -7.30 5.91
C LEU A 136 7.90 -6.12 6.21
N ALA A 137 6.68 -6.12 5.65
CA ALA A 137 5.70 -5.06 5.90
C ALA A 137 5.33 -4.96 7.39
N LEU A 138 5.15 -6.10 8.07
CA LEU A 138 4.90 -6.13 9.52
C LEU A 138 6.08 -5.56 10.32
N LEU A 139 7.32 -5.88 9.92
CA LEU A 139 8.53 -5.36 10.56
C LEU A 139 8.66 -3.84 10.38
N CYS A 140 8.33 -3.29 9.21
CA CYS A 140 8.27 -1.85 8.98
C CYS A 140 7.27 -1.16 9.94
N LEU A 141 6.11 -1.77 10.19
CA LEU A 141 5.15 -1.27 11.19
C LEU A 141 5.70 -1.38 12.62
N ALA A 142 6.36 -2.49 12.95
CA ALA A 142 6.96 -2.71 14.26
C ALA A 142 8.13 -1.74 14.54
N GLN A 143 8.84 -1.28 13.50
CA GLN A 143 10.00 -0.38 13.59
C GLN A 143 9.68 0.91 14.36
N VAL A 144 8.48 1.48 14.19
CA VAL A 144 8.05 2.67 14.94
C VAL A 144 8.08 2.41 16.45
N TYR A 145 7.69 1.21 16.87
CA TYR A 145 7.69 0.81 18.27
C TYR A 145 9.10 0.47 18.76
N THR A 146 9.96 -0.12 17.93
CA THR A 146 11.36 -0.41 18.31
C THR A 146 12.16 0.87 18.53
N TYR A 147 11.93 1.93 17.74
CA TYR A 147 12.55 3.23 17.96
C TYR A 147 12.14 3.85 19.32
N ARG A 148 10.87 3.70 19.71
CA ARG A 148 10.37 4.15 21.02
C ARG A 148 10.96 3.31 22.16
N LEU A 149 11.03 2.00 21.96
CA LEU A 149 11.62 1.07 22.92
C LEU A 149 13.11 1.36 23.16
N ARG A 150 13.88 1.65 22.10
CA ARG A 150 15.29 2.05 22.21
C ARG A 150 15.47 3.25 23.14
N ARG A 151 14.57 4.24 23.04
CA ARG A 151 14.59 5.39 23.95
C ARG A 151 14.25 5.00 25.39
N ALA A 152 13.26 4.13 25.60
CA ALA A 152 12.90 3.65 26.94
C ALA A 152 14.05 2.88 27.60
N ILE A 153 14.71 1.99 26.84
CA ILE A 153 15.89 1.24 27.28
C ILE A 153 17.02 2.23 27.62
N ALA A 154 17.32 3.19 26.74
CA ALA A 154 18.37 4.17 26.99
C ALA A 154 18.07 5.05 28.22
N ALA A 155 16.80 5.38 28.46
CA ALA A 155 16.37 6.13 29.65
C ALA A 155 16.58 5.32 30.94
N PHE A 156 16.37 4.01 30.88
CA PHE A 156 16.59 3.09 32.00
C PHE A 156 18.08 2.96 32.36
N TYR A 157 18.95 2.74 31.37
CA TYR A 157 20.39 2.56 31.61
C TYR A 157 21.16 3.87 31.85
N PHE A 158 20.76 4.99 31.26
CA PHE A 158 21.48 6.27 31.35
C PHE A 158 20.59 7.43 31.84
N PRO A 159 20.10 7.39 33.10
CA PRO A 159 19.14 8.37 33.61
C PRO A 159 19.71 9.80 33.66
N LYS A 160 21.02 9.96 33.91
CA LYS A 160 21.69 11.28 33.93
C LYS A 160 21.63 11.96 32.55
N ARG A 161 21.85 11.21 31.47
CA ARG A 161 21.79 11.74 30.08
C ARG A 161 20.36 12.05 29.67
N GLU A 162 19.40 11.18 30.02
CA GLU A 162 17.99 11.44 29.68
C GLU A 162 17.46 12.66 30.44
N LYS A 163 17.83 12.86 31.71
CA LYS A 163 17.47 14.08 32.45
C LYS A 163 17.97 15.34 31.75
N SER A 164 19.21 15.37 31.27
CA SER A 164 19.75 16.50 30.50
C SER A 164 18.98 16.74 29.19
N ARG A 165 18.61 15.66 28.47
CA ARG A 165 17.78 15.76 27.25
C ARG A 165 16.39 16.31 27.53
N VAL A 166 15.75 15.86 28.62
CA VAL A 166 14.43 16.34 29.05
C VAL A 166 14.48 17.82 29.46
N LEU A 167 15.50 18.22 30.22
CA LEU A 167 15.71 19.63 30.60
C LEU A 167 15.98 20.52 29.38
N TYR A 168 16.78 20.04 28.43
CA TYR A 168 17.00 20.74 27.16
C TYR A 168 15.69 20.90 26.38
N LEU A 169 14.90 19.83 26.24
CA LEU A 169 13.60 19.87 25.58
C LEU A 169 12.64 20.85 26.26
N TYR A 170 12.58 20.84 27.59
CA TYR A 170 11.80 21.76 28.40
C TYR A 170 12.18 23.22 28.13
N ASN A 171 13.48 23.53 28.17
CA ASN A 171 14.00 24.87 27.90
C ASN A 171 13.75 25.30 26.45
N LYS A 172 13.89 24.39 25.48
CA LYS A 172 13.61 24.63 24.07
C LYS A 172 12.14 24.99 23.86
N LEU A 173 11.21 24.24 24.45
CA LEU A 173 9.77 24.50 24.39
C LEU A 173 9.41 25.85 25.05
N LEU A 174 10.03 26.20 26.19
CA LEU A 174 9.87 27.51 26.81
C LEU A 174 10.32 28.65 25.90
N ARG A 175 11.47 28.53 25.25
CA ARG A 175 11.97 29.53 24.28
C ARG A 175 11.03 29.67 23.08
N GLN A 176 10.54 28.54 22.54
CA GLN A 176 9.56 28.53 21.45
C GLN A 176 8.24 29.21 21.84
N ARG A 177 7.77 29.05 23.08
CA ARG A 177 6.59 29.78 23.58
C ARG A 177 6.82 31.28 23.64
N GLN A 178 7.99 31.72 24.10
CA GLN A 178 8.32 33.14 24.17
C GLN A 178 8.39 33.75 22.76
N SER A 179 9.05 33.08 21.82
CA SER A 179 9.12 33.54 20.43
C SER A 179 7.74 33.56 19.76
N PHE A 180 6.89 32.57 20.03
CA PHE A 180 5.49 32.55 19.56
C PHE A 180 4.68 33.73 20.11
N VAL A 181 4.73 33.98 21.42
CA VAL A 181 4.03 35.11 22.05
C VAL A 181 4.52 36.43 21.48
N HIS A 182 5.84 36.60 21.31
CA HIS A 182 6.41 37.80 20.70
C HIS A 182 5.93 38.02 19.26
N ARG A 183 5.93 36.95 18.44
CA ARG A 183 5.44 37.00 17.06
C ARG A 183 3.95 37.32 17.00
N GLN A 184 3.13 36.73 17.87
CA GLN A 184 1.69 37.01 17.91
C GLN A 184 1.41 38.42 18.39
N ARG A 185 2.11 38.94 19.41
CA ARG A 185 1.99 40.33 19.84
C ARG A 185 2.25 41.29 18.69
N LYS A 186 3.36 41.10 17.96
CA LYS A 186 3.66 41.91 16.76
C LYS A 186 2.59 41.80 15.67
N ARG A 187 2.00 40.62 15.48
CA ARG A 187 0.90 40.42 14.51
C ARG A 187 -0.37 41.14 14.94
N ILE A 188 -0.74 41.06 16.22
CA ILE A 188 -1.93 41.71 16.77
C ILE A 188 -1.77 43.23 16.76
N THR A 189 -0.61 43.77 17.16
CA THR A 189 -0.36 45.22 17.10
C THR A 189 -0.40 45.74 15.67
N ARG A 190 0.21 45.04 14.71
CA ARG A 190 0.12 45.38 13.28
C ARG A 190 -1.33 45.36 12.78
N ARG A 191 -2.12 44.35 13.15
CA ARG A 191 -3.55 44.27 12.79
C ARG A 191 -4.39 45.35 13.46
N ALA A 192 -4.07 45.74 14.70
CA ALA A 192 -4.76 46.82 15.40
C ALA A 192 -4.43 48.20 14.81
N GLN A 193 -3.23 48.38 14.26
CA GLN A 193 -2.82 49.59 13.55
C GLN A 193 -3.36 49.65 12.11
N GLN A 194 -3.69 48.52 11.51
CA GLN A 194 -4.34 48.47 10.20
C GLN A 194 -5.81 48.86 10.35
N HIS A 195 -6.24 49.91 9.64
CA HIS A 195 -7.66 50.26 9.55
C HIS A 195 -8.46 49.07 8.98
N PRO A 196 -9.72 48.84 9.42
CA PRO A 196 -10.55 47.76 8.89
C PRO A 196 -10.63 47.90 7.37
N GLY A 197 -10.05 46.93 6.65
CA GLY A 197 -10.16 46.92 5.19
C GLY A 197 -11.63 46.81 4.80
N LEU A 198 -12.02 47.48 3.70
CA LEU A 198 -13.39 47.53 3.19
C LEU A 198 -14.06 46.14 3.11
N GLY A 199 -13.29 45.07 2.87
CA GLY A 199 -13.77 43.69 2.86
C GLY A 199 -14.24 43.16 4.22
N THR A 200 -13.63 43.58 5.34
CA THR A 200 -14.04 43.15 6.70
C THR A 200 -15.34 43.81 7.15
N SER A 201 -15.55 45.09 6.80
CA SER A 201 -16.81 45.79 7.08
C SER A 201 -17.96 45.27 6.21
N LEU A 202 -17.70 44.94 4.95
CA LEU A 202 -18.67 44.27 4.07
C LEU A 202 -19.07 42.88 4.59
N LEU A 203 -18.10 42.10 5.10
CA LEU A 203 -18.39 40.77 5.67
C LEU A 203 -19.22 40.87 6.96
N GLU A 204 -18.91 41.83 7.84
CA GLU A 204 -19.71 42.09 9.05
C GLU A 204 -21.11 42.59 8.71
N TRP A 205 -21.25 43.47 7.71
CA TRP A 205 -22.54 43.94 7.21
C TRP A 205 -23.38 42.80 6.60
N CYS A 206 -22.76 41.95 5.78
CA CYS A 206 -23.42 40.82 5.16
C CYS A 206 -23.84 39.76 6.21
N CYS A 207 -23.00 39.54 7.23
CA CYS A 207 -23.33 38.68 8.37
C CYS A 207 -24.44 39.24 9.27
N ARG A 208 -24.58 40.58 9.38
CA ARG A 208 -25.73 41.21 10.05
C ARG A 208 -27.03 41.03 9.25
N ARG A 209 -26.94 41.10 7.92
CA ARG A 209 -28.10 40.97 7.02
C ARG A 209 -28.58 39.53 6.88
N TRP A 210 -27.69 38.53 7.00
CA TRP A 210 -28.02 37.11 6.81
C TRP A 210 -27.60 36.23 8.01
N PRO A 211 -28.52 35.92 8.95
CA PRO A 211 -28.20 35.17 10.17
C PRO A 211 -27.71 33.73 9.91
N ARG A 212 -28.00 33.14 8.74
CA ARG A 212 -27.48 31.81 8.36
C ARG A 212 -25.99 31.80 7.99
N LEU A 213 -25.45 32.91 7.46
CA LEU A 213 -24.01 33.06 7.21
C LEU A 213 -23.19 33.22 8.51
N ARG A 214 -23.85 33.58 9.62
CA ARG A 214 -23.22 33.67 10.95
C ARG A 214 -22.64 32.34 11.45
N ARG A 215 -23.15 31.20 10.95
CA ARG A 215 -22.59 29.87 11.27
C ARG A 215 -21.23 29.63 10.60
N TRP A 216 -20.93 30.33 9.50
CA TRP A 216 -19.70 30.19 8.73
C TRP A 216 -18.61 31.17 9.22
N THR A 217 -19.02 32.30 9.81
CA THR A 217 -18.13 33.23 10.53
C THR A 217 -17.97 32.83 11.99
N ARG A 218 -17.47 31.62 12.24
CA ARG A 218 -17.08 31.21 13.60
C ARG A 218 -16.01 32.16 14.13
N ARG A 219 -16.24 32.72 15.32
CA ARG A 219 -15.21 33.49 16.02
C ARG A 219 -14.06 32.56 16.33
N SER A 220 -12.86 33.11 16.31
CA SER A 220 -11.64 32.37 16.63
C SER A 220 -10.81 33.18 17.61
N CYS A 221 -9.99 32.48 18.39
CA CYS A 221 -9.13 33.15 19.35
C CYS A 221 -8.14 34.08 18.62
N THR A 222 -8.05 35.33 19.08
CA THR A 222 -7.19 36.37 18.47
C THR A 222 -5.70 36.01 18.48
N VAL A 223 -5.26 35.17 19.42
CA VAL A 223 -3.86 34.78 19.63
C VAL A 223 -3.49 33.49 18.89
N CYS A 224 -4.31 32.45 18.99
CA CYS A 224 -3.98 31.12 18.43
C CYS A 224 -4.82 30.73 17.21
N GLY A 225 -5.89 31.46 16.89
CA GLY A 225 -6.80 31.14 15.78
C GLY A 225 -7.65 29.89 16.01
N ALA A 226 -7.66 29.33 17.23
CA ALA A 226 -8.50 28.18 17.53
C ALA A 226 -9.99 28.56 17.42
N PRO A 227 -10.84 27.66 16.89
CA PRO A 227 -12.27 27.92 16.79
C PRO A 227 -12.89 28.07 18.18
N GLU A 228 -13.91 28.92 18.26
CA GLU A 228 -14.65 29.23 19.49
C GLU A 228 -15.09 27.94 20.23
N THR A 229 -14.75 27.89 21.51
CA THR A 229 -15.20 26.88 22.45
C THR A 229 -16.00 27.53 23.58
N PRO A 230 -16.96 26.84 24.22
CA PRO A 230 -17.80 27.41 25.29
C PRO A 230 -17.02 27.84 26.55
N ARG A 231 -15.70 27.62 26.59
CA ARG A 231 -14.80 27.97 27.71
C ARG A 231 -13.93 29.19 27.41
N ASP A 232 -14.17 29.90 26.32
CA ASP A 232 -13.40 31.06 25.90
C ASP A 232 -13.79 32.32 26.69
N ARG A 233 -12.82 33.20 26.93
CA ARG A 233 -13.00 34.44 27.69
C ARG A 233 -13.00 35.63 26.74
N VAL A 234 -13.96 36.53 26.92
CA VAL A 234 -13.99 37.83 26.24
C VAL A 234 -13.20 38.83 27.07
N CYS A 235 -12.52 39.76 26.40
CA CYS A 235 -11.85 40.86 27.08
C CYS A 235 -12.86 41.66 27.94
N PRO A 236 -12.57 41.98 29.22
CA PRO A 236 -13.46 42.74 30.08
C PRO A 236 -13.52 44.23 29.71
N ALA A 237 -12.64 44.71 28.84
CA ALA A 237 -12.67 46.10 28.39
C ALA A 237 -13.87 46.32 27.46
N PRO A 238 -14.74 47.31 27.73
CA PRO A 238 -16.01 47.50 26.99
C PRO A 238 -15.81 47.83 25.51
N ALA A 239 -14.66 48.39 25.14
CA ALA A 239 -14.31 48.70 23.75
C ALA A 239 -13.61 47.53 23.01
N CYS A 240 -13.32 46.41 23.70
CA CYS A 240 -12.52 45.31 23.16
C CYS A 240 -13.36 44.03 23.03
N SER A 241 -13.80 43.71 21.81
CA SER A 241 -14.53 42.46 21.51
C SER A 241 -13.61 41.25 21.28
N ALA A 242 -12.35 41.31 21.72
CA ALA A 242 -11.36 40.26 21.51
C ALA A 242 -11.69 39.00 22.32
N LEU A 243 -11.61 37.84 21.65
CA LEU A 243 -11.90 36.53 22.23
C LEU A 243 -10.60 35.73 22.42
N TYR A 244 -10.43 35.17 23.62
CA TYR A 244 -9.23 34.46 24.01
C TYR A 244 -9.55 33.05 24.50
N CYS A 245 -8.72 32.11 24.05
CA CYS A 245 -8.74 30.74 24.54
C CYS A 245 -8.22 30.69 25.99
N ARG A 246 -8.70 29.76 26.84
CA ARG A 246 -8.16 29.59 28.22
C ARG A 246 -6.63 29.56 28.33
N PRO A 247 -5.89 28.83 27.47
CA PRO A 247 -4.41 28.84 27.52
C PRO A 247 -3.76 30.06 26.84
N CYS A 248 -4.56 30.98 26.29
CA CYS A 248 -4.14 32.23 25.66
C CYS A 248 -4.42 33.47 26.53
N TRP A 249 -5.38 33.36 27.46
CA TRP A 249 -5.71 34.37 28.48
C TRP A 249 -4.56 34.49 29.49
#